data_AF-A0AAD5XGZ7-F1
#
_entry.id   AF-A0AAD5XGZ7-F1
#
_cell.length_a   1.000
_cell.length_b   1.000
_cell.length_c   1.000
_cell.angle_alpha   90.00
_cell.angle_beta   90.00
_cell.angle_gamma   90.00
#
_symmetry.space_group_name_H-M   'P 1'
#
loop_
_entity.id
_entity.type
_entity.pdbx_description
1 polymer ?
#
loop_
_entity_poly.entity_id
_entity_poly.type
_entity_poly.pdbx_seq_one_letter_code
_entity_poly.pdbx_strand_id
1 'polypeptide(L)'
;MLHTQKASSLGRLVSLDQRRSFAAIAKRTAGVAGINRQEGPGGRSSNSGHVATVFGCTGFLGRYVVNNLGKTGTQVVTPYRGTDDERRHLKLMGDLGQIVQLRFDVRNDEQLIGSIRHSDTVINLIGKSYPTKNFTMEQSHVDIARKLARLSKELGVSKFVHVSALGADVDSKSEFLRTKALGEIAVREEFPEATIVRPSSIYGVEDRFWNRIGWYLKFGMVGLPIYNKGQTILRPVYVGDVAAAITRTLKDDRAAGKIVEVYGPRAYRNIQLVDLFLDVTKRFPNVWFPSKFVAKRLADAFNLTMPFVQISRDEIERAYIDEIPTKNSEILTFKDFDITPLTVEDTILEYCRIYRPAHLQRASYHKDLKRYIEEH
;
A
#
# COMPACT_ATOMS: atom_id res chain seq x y z
N MET A 1 -51.87 -39.26 -30.28
CA MET A 1 -51.48 -39.83 -28.98
C MET A 1 -49.96 -40.01 -28.98
N LEU A 2 -49.32 -39.64 -27.86
CA LEU A 2 -47.91 -39.82 -27.50
C LEU A 2 -46.87 -38.92 -28.21
N HIS A 3 -46.54 -37.80 -27.54
CA HIS A 3 -45.25 -37.54 -26.88
C HIS A 3 -44.85 -36.07 -27.00
N THR A 4 -45.28 -35.26 -26.03
CA THR A 4 -44.66 -33.97 -25.71
C THR A 4 -44.36 -33.93 -24.22
N GLN A 5 -43.29 -33.20 -23.86
CA GLN A 5 -42.87 -32.81 -22.51
C GLN A 5 -42.00 -33.78 -21.70
N LYS A 6 -40.69 -33.72 -21.95
CA LYS A 6 -39.64 -33.96 -20.93
C LYS A 6 -38.55 -32.89 -21.07
N ALA A 7 -38.79 -31.71 -20.48
CA ALA A 7 -37.74 -30.72 -20.17
C ALA A 7 -38.32 -29.57 -19.32
N SER A 8 -38.72 -29.79 -18.05
CA SER A 8 -39.11 -28.67 -17.18
C SER A 8 -39.09 -28.91 -15.66
N SER A 9 -38.40 -29.92 -15.13
CA SER A 9 -38.47 -30.23 -13.68
C SER A 9 -37.19 -30.03 -12.85
N LEU A 10 -36.04 -29.73 -13.47
CA LEU A 10 -34.76 -29.58 -12.72
C LEU A 10 -34.39 -28.13 -12.34
N GLY A 11 -35.10 -27.12 -12.85
CA GLY A 11 -34.82 -25.69 -12.60
C GLY A 11 -35.68 -25.00 -11.55
N ARG A 12 -36.57 -25.73 -10.84
CA ARG A 12 -37.56 -25.15 -9.90
C ARG A 12 -37.46 -25.66 -8.45
N LEU A 13 -36.33 -26.26 -8.07
CA LEU A 13 -36.08 -26.76 -6.71
C LEU A 13 -35.00 -25.96 -5.97
N VAL A 14 -35.02 -24.63 -6.11
CA VAL A 14 -34.46 -23.75 -5.07
C VAL A 14 -35.66 -23.18 -4.34
N SER A 15 -35.93 -23.72 -3.16
CA SER A 15 -37.12 -23.41 -2.37
C SER A 15 -37.19 -21.91 -2.08
N LEU A 16 -38.40 -21.36 -2.10
CA LEU A 16 -38.71 -19.99 -1.66
C LEU A 16 -38.17 -19.71 -0.24
N ASP A 17 -37.99 -20.75 0.56
CA ASP A 17 -37.42 -20.71 1.91
C ASP A 17 -35.91 -20.44 1.94
N GLN A 18 -35.15 -20.94 0.97
CA GLN A 18 -33.74 -20.56 0.81
C GLN A 18 -33.62 -19.09 0.38
N ARG A 19 -34.48 -18.61 -0.53
CA ARG A 19 -34.49 -17.19 -0.92
C ARG A 19 -34.89 -16.27 0.23
N ARG A 20 -35.83 -16.69 1.09
CA ARG A 20 -36.20 -15.96 2.31
C ARG A 20 -35.10 -16.00 3.37
N SER A 21 -34.38 -17.10 3.53
CA SER A 21 -33.23 -17.18 4.45
C SER A 21 -32.03 -16.37 3.94
N PHE A 22 -31.72 -16.35 2.63
CA PHE A 22 -30.71 -15.44 2.08
C PHE A 22 -31.14 -13.96 2.17
N ALA A 23 -32.41 -13.64 1.96
CA ALA A 23 -32.94 -12.29 2.16
C ALA A 23 -33.01 -11.88 3.65
N ALA A 24 -33.21 -12.83 4.56
CA ALA A 24 -33.18 -12.63 6.02
C ALA A 24 -31.75 -12.52 6.55
N ILE A 25 -30.80 -13.24 5.97
CA ILE A 25 -29.36 -13.07 6.19
C ILE A 25 -28.90 -11.71 5.66
N ALA A 26 -29.41 -11.28 4.49
CA ALA A 26 -29.16 -9.94 3.95
C ALA A 26 -29.78 -8.81 4.80
N LYS A 27 -30.87 -9.09 5.54
CA LYS A 27 -31.50 -8.14 6.47
C LYS A 27 -30.81 -8.05 7.84
N ARG A 28 -29.89 -8.97 8.20
CA ARG A 28 -29.14 -8.85 9.45
C ARG A 28 -28.16 -7.67 9.49
N THR A 29 -27.86 -7.07 8.33
CA THR A 29 -26.79 -6.06 8.19
C THR A 29 -27.26 -4.60 8.14
N ALA A 30 -28.57 -4.32 8.18
CA ALA A 30 -29.07 -2.95 7.93
C ALA A 30 -29.61 -2.21 9.17
N GLY A 31 -29.58 -2.79 10.37
CA GLY A 31 -30.26 -2.15 11.52
C GLY A 31 -29.85 -2.58 12.93
N VAL A 32 -28.82 -3.40 13.08
CA VAL A 32 -28.23 -3.66 14.41
C VAL A 32 -26.79 -3.22 14.29
N ALA A 33 -26.41 -2.20 15.05
CA ALA A 33 -25.01 -1.95 15.38
C ALA A 33 -24.52 -3.22 16.09
N GLY A 34 -24.00 -4.16 15.31
CA GLY A 34 -23.40 -5.37 15.82
C GLY A 34 -22.29 -4.89 16.74
N ILE A 35 -22.44 -5.13 18.03
CA ILE A 35 -21.34 -4.94 18.97
C ILE A 35 -20.29 -5.93 18.50
N ASN A 36 -19.27 -5.43 17.79
CA ASN A 36 -18.13 -6.23 17.38
C ASN A 36 -17.45 -6.71 18.67
N ARG A 37 -17.83 -7.91 19.10
CA ARG A 37 -17.35 -8.47 20.35
C ARG A 37 -16.08 -9.23 20.03
N GLN A 38 -14.98 -8.72 20.53
CA GLN A 38 -13.74 -9.47 20.52
C GLN A 38 -13.91 -10.73 21.37
N GLU A 39 -13.65 -11.90 20.78
CA GLU A 39 -13.66 -13.19 21.44
C GLU A 39 -12.25 -13.77 21.48
N GLY A 40 -11.80 -14.14 22.67
CA GLY A 40 -10.47 -14.70 22.91
C GLY A 40 -9.43 -13.69 23.42
N PRO A 41 -8.22 -14.16 23.74
CA PRO A 41 -7.17 -13.35 24.37
C PRO A 41 -6.54 -12.30 23.43
N GLY A 42 -6.96 -12.24 22.16
CA GLY A 42 -6.31 -11.48 21.10
C GLY A 42 -5.22 -12.32 20.42
N GLY A 43 -5.01 -12.09 19.13
CA GLY A 43 -4.03 -12.82 18.33
C GLY A 43 -4.64 -13.51 17.12
N ARG A 44 -3.83 -14.33 16.44
CA ARG A 44 -4.15 -14.89 15.12
C ARG A 44 -5.44 -15.71 15.07
N SER A 45 -5.70 -16.51 16.10
CA SER A 45 -6.87 -17.40 16.19
C SER A 45 -8.00 -16.81 17.04
N SER A 46 -7.84 -15.58 17.55
CA SER A 46 -8.94 -14.86 18.19
C SER A 46 -9.87 -14.30 17.13
N ASN A 47 -11.09 -13.93 17.52
CA ASN A 47 -12.01 -13.21 16.64
C ASN A 47 -12.09 -11.77 17.10
N SER A 48 -11.71 -10.82 16.25
CA SER A 48 -11.85 -9.40 16.59
C SER A 48 -13.28 -8.89 16.41
N GLY A 49 -14.15 -9.64 15.72
CA GLY A 49 -15.49 -9.22 15.33
C GLY A 49 -15.51 -8.25 14.14
N HIS A 50 -14.35 -7.82 13.65
CA HIS A 50 -14.21 -6.90 12.53
C HIS A 50 -14.01 -7.63 11.19
N VAL A 51 -14.46 -7.00 10.10
CA VAL A 51 -14.32 -7.53 8.73
C VAL A 51 -13.77 -6.43 7.82
N ALA A 52 -12.48 -6.52 7.49
CA ALA A 52 -11.80 -5.51 6.69
C ALA A 52 -11.66 -5.94 5.22
N THR A 53 -12.04 -5.07 4.28
CA THR A 53 -11.69 -5.23 2.86
C THR A 53 -10.45 -4.42 2.52
N VAL A 54 -9.41 -5.08 2.00
CA VAL A 54 -8.14 -4.43 1.65
C VAL A 54 -7.92 -4.43 0.13
N PHE A 55 -8.28 -3.31 -0.50
CA PHE A 55 -7.96 -3.08 -1.91
C PHE A 55 -6.47 -2.78 -2.08
N GLY A 56 -5.83 -3.36 -3.10
CA GLY A 56 -4.38 -3.24 -3.29
C GLY A 56 -3.54 -4.16 -2.39
N CYS A 57 -4.17 -5.18 -1.78
CA CYS A 57 -3.52 -6.17 -0.91
C CYS A 57 -2.34 -6.94 -1.57
N THR A 58 -2.35 -7.12 -2.90
CA THR A 58 -1.26 -7.79 -3.63
C THR A 58 0.02 -6.95 -3.73
N GLY A 59 -0.04 -5.66 -3.38
CA GLY A 59 1.08 -4.73 -3.46
C GLY A 59 2.12 -4.89 -2.36
N PHE A 60 3.07 -3.94 -2.34
CA PHE A 60 4.12 -3.86 -1.31
C PHE A 60 3.52 -3.58 0.06
N LEU A 61 2.80 -2.46 0.26
CA LEU A 61 2.21 -2.13 1.56
C LEU A 61 1.08 -3.08 1.97
N GLY A 62 0.30 -3.56 0.98
CA GLY A 62 -0.88 -4.41 1.20
C GLY A 62 -0.60 -5.67 1.99
N ARG A 63 0.50 -6.37 1.71
CA ARG A 63 0.88 -7.59 2.44
C ARG A 63 1.15 -7.34 3.92
N TYR A 64 1.74 -6.20 4.28
CA TYR A 64 2.04 -5.86 5.68
C TYR A 64 0.76 -5.48 6.44
N VAL A 65 -0.16 -4.75 5.78
CA VAL A 65 -1.47 -4.42 6.36
C VAL A 65 -2.30 -5.68 6.59
N VAL A 66 -2.39 -6.57 5.59
CA VAL A 66 -3.10 -7.86 5.72
C VAL A 66 -2.48 -8.73 6.82
N ASN A 67 -1.14 -8.76 6.92
CA ASN A 67 -0.44 -9.47 8.00
C ASN A 67 -0.79 -8.93 9.39
N ASN A 68 -0.84 -7.62 9.57
CA ASN A 68 -1.19 -7.01 10.85
C ASN A 68 -2.65 -7.28 11.24
N LEU A 69 -3.59 -7.20 10.29
CA LEU A 69 -5.00 -7.53 10.52
C LEU A 69 -5.22 -9.03 10.81
N GLY A 70 -4.52 -9.90 10.08
CA GLY A 70 -4.57 -11.35 10.30
C GLY A 70 -3.97 -11.75 11.65
N LYS A 71 -2.91 -11.06 12.11
CA LYS A 71 -2.32 -11.25 13.44
C LYS A 71 -3.28 -10.86 14.57
N THR A 72 -4.19 -9.91 14.36
CA THR A 72 -5.18 -9.53 15.36
C THR A 72 -6.43 -10.40 15.37
N GLY A 73 -6.56 -11.34 14.43
CA GLY A 73 -7.75 -12.20 14.32
C GLY A 73 -8.92 -11.51 13.62
N THR A 74 -8.65 -10.49 12.81
CA THR A 74 -9.64 -9.79 11.98
C THR A 74 -9.84 -10.56 10.68
N GLN A 75 -11.09 -10.74 10.27
CA GLN A 75 -11.37 -11.33 8.97
C GLN A 75 -11.02 -10.32 7.88
N VAL A 76 -10.20 -10.73 6.92
CA VAL A 76 -9.71 -9.87 5.85
C VAL A 76 -10.21 -10.38 4.51
N VAL A 77 -11.04 -9.57 3.86
CA VAL A 77 -11.40 -9.75 2.46
C VAL A 77 -10.30 -9.12 1.60
N THR A 78 -9.64 -9.93 0.78
CA THR A 78 -8.53 -9.52 -0.10
C THR A 78 -8.97 -9.58 -1.57
N PRO A 79 -9.58 -8.49 -2.09
CA PRO A 79 -9.94 -8.39 -3.49
C PRO A 79 -8.68 -8.30 -4.36
N TYR A 80 -8.59 -9.12 -5.41
CA TYR A 80 -7.47 -9.18 -6.34
C TYR A 80 -7.92 -9.20 -7.81
N ARG A 81 -7.11 -8.61 -8.71
CA ARG A 81 -7.37 -8.54 -10.17
C ARG A 81 -6.43 -9.44 -11.00
N GLY A 82 -5.26 -9.77 -10.45
CA GLY A 82 -4.21 -10.50 -11.14
C GLY A 82 -4.38 -12.02 -11.11
N THR A 83 -3.25 -12.72 -11.17
CA THR A 83 -3.23 -14.19 -11.15
C THR A 83 -3.39 -14.72 -9.72
N ASP A 84 -3.75 -16.00 -9.60
CA ASP A 84 -3.94 -16.64 -8.28
C ASP A 84 -2.65 -16.75 -7.47
N ASP A 85 -1.48 -16.75 -8.11
CA ASP A 85 -0.19 -16.80 -7.42
C ASP A 85 0.17 -15.49 -6.72
N GLU A 86 -0.22 -14.33 -7.27
CA GLU A 86 0.09 -13.02 -6.68
C GLU A 86 -0.49 -12.88 -5.26
N ARG A 87 -1.64 -13.50 -5.00
CA ARG A 87 -2.32 -13.46 -3.68
C ARG A 87 -1.96 -14.64 -2.77
N ARG A 88 -1.24 -15.65 -3.27
CA ARG A 88 -1.07 -16.94 -2.58
C ARG A 88 -0.41 -16.79 -1.21
N HIS A 89 0.59 -15.92 -1.11
CA HIS A 89 1.32 -15.65 0.13
C HIS A 89 0.44 -15.02 1.23
N LEU A 90 -0.64 -14.32 0.86
CA LEU A 90 -1.56 -13.69 1.82
C LEU A 90 -2.37 -14.74 2.61
N LYS A 91 -2.63 -15.93 2.04
CA LYS A 91 -3.39 -16.99 2.73
C LYS A 91 -2.75 -17.42 4.04
N LEU A 92 -1.42 -17.29 4.16
CA LEU A 92 -0.66 -17.70 5.34
C LEU A 92 -0.75 -16.67 6.48
N MET A 93 -1.26 -15.47 6.23
CA MET A 93 -1.22 -14.36 7.19
C MET A 93 -2.33 -14.40 8.24
N GLY A 94 -3.43 -15.11 7.97
CA GLY A 94 -4.53 -15.32 8.92
C GLY A 94 -4.77 -16.80 9.19
N ASP A 95 -5.56 -17.09 10.22
CA ASP A 95 -6.03 -18.44 10.48
C ASP A 95 -7.04 -18.91 9.42
N LEU A 96 -7.45 -20.17 9.49
CA LEU A 96 -8.40 -20.76 8.55
C LEU A 96 -9.69 -19.93 8.47
N GLY A 97 -10.10 -19.56 7.25
CA GLY A 97 -11.31 -18.76 7.01
C GLY A 97 -11.16 -17.26 7.28
N GLN A 98 -10.05 -16.80 7.84
CA GLN A 98 -9.81 -15.37 8.11
C GLN A 98 -9.45 -14.59 6.85
N ILE A 99 -8.65 -15.18 5.95
CA ILE A 99 -8.28 -14.52 4.68
C ILE A 99 -9.22 -14.99 3.57
N VAL A 100 -10.20 -14.16 3.22
CA VAL A 100 -11.19 -14.41 2.17
C VAL A 100 -10.77 -13.71 0.91
N GLN A 101 -10.50 -14.45 -0.15
CA GLN A 101 -9.91 -13.88 -1.35
C GLN A 101 -10.93 -13.85 -2.48
N LEU A 102 -11.20 -12.66 -3.03
CA LEU A 102 -12.22 -12.46 -4.06
C LEU A 102 -11.62 -11.86 -5.32
N ARG A 103 -11.94 -12.43 -6.48
CA ARG A 103 -11.53 -11.83 -7.74
C ARG A 103 -12.44 -10.66 -8.05
N PHE A 104 -11.87 -9.53 -8.44
CA PHE A 104 -12.64 -8.37 -8.87
C PHE A 104 -12.02 -7.68 -10.08
N ASP A 105 -12.86 -7.01 -10.85
CA ASP A 105 -12.50 -6.00 -11.81
C ASP A 105 -13.03 -4.65 -11.32
N VAL A 106 -12.20 -3.62 -11.41
CA VAL A 106 -12.56 -2.26 -10.99
C VAL A 106 -13.66 -1.66 -11.88
N ARG A 107 -13.75 -2.14 -13.12
CA ARG A 107 -14.78 -1.71 -14.08
C ARG A 107 -16.16 -2.31 -13.77
N ASN A 108 -16.23 -3.36 -12.95
CA ASN A 108 -17.49 -4.03 -12.62
C ASN A 108 -17.94 -3.68 -11.19
N ASP A 109 -19.03 -2.92 -11.10
CA ASP A 109 -19.61 -2.43 -9.85
C ASP A 109 -20.15 -3.57 -8.98
N GLU A 110 -20.73 -4.61 -9.56
CA GLU A 110 -21.28 -5.74 -8.80
C GLU A 110 -20.19 -6.50 -8.06
N GLN A 111 -19.00 -6.66 -8.67
CA GLN A 111 -17.86 -7.32 -8.03
C GLN A 111 -17.24 -6.45 -6.91
N LEU A 112 -17.23 -5.13 -7.09
CA LEU A 112 -16.83 -4.19 -6.04
C LEU A 112 -17.80 -4.24 -4.86
N ILE A 113 -19.10 -4.17 -5.12
CA ILE A 113 -20.16 -4.28 -4.12
C ILE A 113 -20.07 -5.63 -3.40
N GLY A 114 -19.87 -6.73 -4.14
CA GLY A 114 -19.71 -8.06 -3.58
C GLY A 114 -18.51 -8.18 -2.66
N SER A 115 -17.44 -7.42 -2.91
CA SER A 115 -16.26 -7.38 -2.04
C SER A 115 -16.52 -6.58 -0.75
N ILE A 116 -17.32 -5.51 -0.82
CA ILE A 116 -17.52 -4.57 0.30
C ILE A 116 -18.71 -4.95 1.21
N ARG A 117 -19.72 -5.65 0.69
CA ARG A 117 -21.05 -5.86 1.34
C ARG A 117 -21.05 -6.31 2.81
N HIS A 118 -20.02 -7.04 3.25
CA HIS A 118 -19.93 -7.55 4.63
C HIS A 118 -18.79 -6.93 5.44
N SER A 119 -18.18 -5.86 4.94
CA SER A 119 -17.06 -5.21 5.59
C SER A 119 -17.51 -4.04 6.45
N ASP A 120 -17.00 -3.97 7.67
CA ASP A 120 -17.13 -2.80 8.52
C ASP A 120 -16.07 -1.73 8.20
N THR A 121 -14.95 -2.18 7.63
CA THR A 121 -13.79 -1.36 7.30
C THR A 121 -13.35 -1.59 5.87
N VAL A 122 -13.06 -0.52 5.14
CA VAL A 122 -12.48 -0.60 3.80
C VAL A 122 -11.16 0.20 3.76
N ILE A 123 -10.09 -0.47 3.33
CA ILE A 123 -8.76 0.11 3.17
C ILE A 123 -8.41 0.16 1.69
N ASN A 124 -8.17 1.35 1.16
CA ASN A 124 -7.77 1.56 -0.23
C ASN A 124 -6.26 1.81 -0.35
N LEU A 125 -5.54 0.80 -0.86
CA LEU A 125 -4.12 0.85 -1.19
C LEU A 125 -3.88 0.80 -2.71
N ILE A 126 -4.92 0.99 -3.53
CA ILE A 126 -4.77 1.00 -4.99
C ILE A 126 -3.96 2.24 -5.39
N GLY A 127 -2.90 2.00 -6.13
CA GLY A 127 -2.08 3.06 -6.70
C GLY A 127 -0.94 2.51 -7.54
N LYS A 128 -0.48 3.32 -8.49
CA LYS A 128 0.64 2.99 -9.36
C LYS A 128 1.51 4.23 -9.52
N SER A 129 2.84 4.04 -9.57
CA SER A 129 3.79 5.14 -9.74
C SER A 129 4.03 5.52 -11.20
N TYR A 130 3.37 4.85 -12.13
CA TYR A 130 3.46 5.10 -13.57
C TYR A 130 2.14 4.73 -14.24
N PRO A 131 1.77 5.42 -15.32
CA PRO A 131 0.57 5.07 -16.08
C PRO A 131 0.77 3.71 -16.76
N THR A 132 -0.29 2.90 -16.79
CA THR A 132 -0.28 1.64 -17.53
C THR A 132 -1.00 1.82 -18.85
N LYS A 133 -0.78 0.91 -19.82
CA LYS A 133 -1.43 0.99 -21.14
C LYS A 133 -2.97 1.09 -21.06
N ASN A 134 -3.58 0.42 -20.07
CA ASN A 134 -5.04 0.31 -19.96
C ASN A 134 -5.66 1.21 -18.88
N PHE A 135 -4.84 1.81 -18.01
CA PHE A 135 -5.28 2.67 -16.91
C PHE A 135 -4.32 3.86 -16.78
N THR A 136 -4.87 5.05 -16.90
CA THR A 136 -4.16 6.31 -16.63
C THR A 136 -3.91 6.49 -15.13
N MET A 137 -3.03 7.43 -14.75
CA MET A 137 -2.79 7.72 -13.34
C MET A 137 -4.01 8.37 -12.69
N GLU A 138 -4.72 9.24 -13.42
CA GLU A 138 -5.97 9.85 -12.97
C GLU A 138 -7.06 8.80 -12.71
N GLN A 139 -7.29 7.88 -13.65
CA GLN A 139 -8.21 6.76 -13.43
C GLN A 139 -7.83 5.95 -12.19
N SER A 140 -6.54 5.66 -12.03
CA SER A 140 -6.05 4.81 -10.94
C SER A 140 -6.16 5.46 -9.56
N HIS A 141 -5.96 6.77 -9.45
CA HIS A 141 -5.90 7.49 -8.18
C HIS A 141 -7.17 8.27 -7.84
N VAL A 142 -7.91 8.76 -8.84
CA VAL A 142 -9.10 9.60 -8.66
C VAL A 142 -10.35 8.77 -8.85
N ASP A 143 -10.61 8.26 -10.06
CA ASP A 143 -11.88 7.61 -10.40
C ASP A 143 -12.14 6.37 -9.54
N ILE A 144 -11.12 5.51 -9.38
CA ILE A 144 -11.23 4.30 -8.56
C ILE A 144 -11.43 4.66 -7.09
N ALA A 145 -10.69 5.65 -6.58
CA ALA A 145 -10.79 6.05 -5.18
C ALA A 145 -12.16 6.65 -4.87
N ARG A 146 -12.68 7.54 -5.73
CA ARG A 146 -14.03 8.10 -5.65
C ARG A 146 -15.08 7.01 -5.65
N LYS A 147 -14.99 6.06 -6.60
CA LYS A 147 -15.94 4.94 -6.71
C LYS A 147 -15.95 4.06 -5.46
N LEU A 148 -14.77 3.75 -4.91
CA LEU A 148 -14.67 2.97 -3.68
C LEU A 148 -15.26 3.72 -2.48
N ALA A 149 -15.00 5.03 -2.36
CA ALA A 149 -15.55 5.85 -1.28
C ALA A 149 -17.08 5.92 -1.35
N ARG A 150 -17.63 6.19 -2.54
CA ARG A 150 -19.08 6.22 -2.78
C ARG A 150 -19.76 4.89 -2.44
N LEU A 151 -19.26 3.78 -3.00
CA LEU A 151 -19.82 2.44 -2.73
C LEU A 151 -19.70 2.05 -1.25
N SER A 152 -18.61 2.44 -0.59
CA SER A 152 -18.43 2.19 0.84
C SER A 152 -19.45 2.97 1.68
N LYS A 153 -19.76 4.22 1.29
CA LYS A 153 -20.78 5.02 1.96
C LYS A 153 -22.19 4.44 1.76
N GLU A 154 -22.53 4.04 0.52
CA GLU A 154 -23.81 3.42 0.18
C GLU A 154 -24.05 2.10 0.95
N LEU A 155 -22.99 1.32 1.18
CA LEU A 155 -23.05 0.05 1.90
C LEU A 155 -22.95 0.18 3.42
N GLY A 156 -22.83 1.40 3.95
CA GLY A 156 -22.80 1.64 5.40
C GLY A 156 -21.50 1.23 6.09
N VAL A 157 -20.36 1.25 5.37
CA VAL A 157 -19.03 0.99 5.95
C VAL A 157 -18.74 2.00 7.05
N SER A 158 -18.31 1.53 8.21
CA SER A 158 -18.05 2.37 9.38
C SER A 158 -16.74 3.15 9.24
N LYS A 159 -15.67 2.52 8.74
CA LYS A 159 -14.36 3.16 8.59
C LYS A 159 -13.81 2.99 7.18
N PHE A 160 -13.54 4.12 6.51
CA PHE A 160 -12.87 4.14 5.21
C PHE A 160 -11.48 4.77 5.34
N VAL A 161 -10.44 4.02 4.98
CA VAL A 161 -9.05 4.49 4.99
C VAL A 161 -8.53 4.57 3.57
N HIS A 162 -8.07 5.76 3.16
CA HIS A 162 -7.44 5.98 1.86
C HIS A 162 -5.96 6.28 2.02
N VAL A 163 -5.10 5.53 1.31
CA VAL A 163 -3.65 5.76 1.34
C VAL A 163 -3.21 6.59 0.13
N SER A 164 -2.74 7.79 0.44
CA SER A 164 -2.18 8.77 -0.49
C SER A 164 -0.65 8.76 -0.45
N ALA A 165 0.00 9.92 -0.48
CA ALA A 165 1.44 10.11 -0.39
C ALA A 165 1.75 11.43 0.34
N LEU A 166 2.90 11.50 1.02
CA LEU A 166 3.40 12.74 1.59
C LEU A 166 3.75 13.73 0.47
N GLY A 167 3.40 15.01 0.66
CA GLY A 167 3.59 16.04 -0.38
C GLY A 167 2.59 15.94 -1.54
N ALA A 168 1.48 15.22 -1.37
CA ALA A 168 0.37 15.26 -2.31
C ALA A 168 -0.19 16.70 -2.40
N ASP A 169 0.04 17.34 -3.54
CA ASP A 169 -0.38 18.70 -3.83
C ASP A 169 -0.89 18.78 -5.27
N VAL A 170 -2.02 19.47 -5.48
CA VAL A 170 -2.68 19.64 -6.78
C VAL A 170 -1.79 20.44 -7.74
N ASP A 171 -0.97 21.35 -7.22
CA ASP A 171 -0.06 22.18 -8.02
C ASP A 171 1.32 21.54 -8.21
N SER A 172 1.51 20.30 -7.75
CA SER A 172 2.78 19.58 -7.91
C SER A 172 3.13 19.36 -9.38
N LYS A 173 4.42 19.53 -9.71
CA LYS A 173 4.95 19.23 -11.06
C LYS A 173 4.91 17.74 -11.39
N SER A 174 4.85 16.87 -10.37
CA SER A 174 4.70 15.43 -10.58
C SER A 174 3.21 15.08 -10.74
N GLU A 175 2.90 14.36 -11.81
CA GLU A 175 1.56 13.86 -12.08
C GLU A 175 1.12 12.86 -10.99
N PHE A 176 2.05 12.09 -10.41
CA PHE A 176 1.74 11.19 -9.30
C PHE A 176 1.24 11.94 -8.07
N LEU A 177 1.96 12.96 -7.58
CA LEU A 177 1.53 13.69 -6.38
C LEU A 177 0.26 14.50 -6.64
N ARG A 178 0.12 15.09 -7.83
CA ARG A 178 -1.10 15.79 -8.24
C ARG A 178 -2.32 14.90 -8.27
N THR A 179 -2.24 13.74 -8.93
CA THR A 179 -3.36 12.79 -8.99
C THR A 179 -3.69 12.18 -7.63
N LYS A 180 -2.70 12.02 -6.74
CA LYS A 180 -2.93 11.64 -5.34
C LYS A 180 -3.70 12.71 -4.57
N ALA A 181 -3.36 14.00 -4.73
CA ALA A 181 -4.10 15.10 -4.11
C ALA A 181 -5.54 15.19 -4.63
N LEU A 182 -5.75 15.04 -5.94
CA LEU A 182 -7.10 14.98 -6.52
C LEU A 182 -7.90 13.78 -6.02
N GLY A 183 -7.24 12.64 -5.81
CA GLY A 183 -7.86 11.46 -5.21
C GLY A 183 -8.29 11.67 -3.76
N GLU A 184 -7.49 12.40 -2.97
CA GLU A 184 -7.86 12.79 -1.60
C GLU A 184 -9.12 13.66 -1.57
N ILE A 185 -9.20 14.66 -2.46
CA ILE A 185 -10.37 15.53 -2.60
C ILE A 185 -11.59 14.69 -2.97
N ALA A 186 -11.47 13.84 -4.00
CA ALA A 186 -12.56 13.01 -4.49
C ALA A 186 -13.07 12.00 -3.45
N VAL A 187 -12.18 11.43 -2.62
CA VAL A 187 -12.57 10.57 -1.50
C VAL A 187 -13.28 11.36 -0.42
N ARG A 188 -12.79 12.57 -0.11
CA ARG A 188 -13.36 13.42 0.92
C ARG A 188 -14.77 13.91 0.57
N GLU A 189 -15.02 14.19 -0.71
CA GLU A 189 -16.35 14.56 -1.23
C GLU A 189 -17.38 13.44 -1.00
N GLU A 190 -17.03 12.18 -1.30
CA GLU A 190 -17.95 11.05 -1.20
C GLU A 190 -18.05 10.46 0.22
N PHE A 191 -16.96 10.49 0.98
CA PHE A 191 -16.88 9.96 2.34
C PHE A 191 -16.14 10.97 3.25
N PRO A 192 -16.85 11.96 3.82
CA PRO A 192 -16.23 13.04 4.62
C PRO A 192 -15.46 12.56 5.86
N GLU A 193 -15.91 11.45 6.45
CA GLU A 193 -15.31 10.82 7.64
C GLU A 193 -14.09 9.93 7.30
N ALA A 194 -13.63 9.93 6.04
CA ALA A 194 -12.55 9.07 5.60
C ALA A 194 -11.23 9.51 6.23
N THR A 195 -10.49 8.54 6.75
CA THR A 195 -9.12 8.79 7.18
C THR A 195 -8.18 8.73 5.98
N ILE A 196 -7.44 9.80 5.77
CA ILE A 196 -6.46 9.89 4.68
C ILE A 196 -5.07 9.70 5.28
N VAL A 197 -4.39 8.62 4.90
CA VAL A 197 -3.04 8.33 5.36
C VAL A 197 -2.04 8.76 4.28
N ARG A 198 -1.12 9.64 4.63
CA ARG A 198 -0.07 10.18 3.76
C ARG A 198 1.29 9.65 4.20
N PRO A 199 1.73 8.50 3.68
CA PRO A 199 3.07 7.99 3.93
C PRO A 199 4.12 8.73 3.11
N SER A 200 5.28 8.97 3.74
CA SER A 200 6.53 9.26 3.04
C SER A 200 7.00 8.03 2.23
N SER A 201 8.09 8.16 1.46
CA SER A 201 8.81 7.07 0.82
C SER A 201 8.96 5.85 1.75
N ILE A 202 8.15 4.83 1.49
CA ILE A 202 8.11 3.62 2.29
C ILE A 202 9.23 2.69 1.86
N TYR A 203 10.01 2.19 2.81
CA TYR A 203 11.05 1.19 2.57
C TYR A 203 10.80 -0.11 3.35
N GLY A 204 11.41 -1.20 2.87
CA GLY A 204 11.26 -2.56 3.39
C GLY A 204 11.82 -3.58 2.41
N VAL A 205 11.55 -4.87 2.62
CA VAL A 205 12.12 -5.98 1.83
C VAL A 205 11.86 -5.82 0.32
N GLU A 206 10.61 -5.52 -0.06
CA GLU A 206 10.16 -5.47 -1.45
C GLU A 206 9.91 -4.04 -1.95
N ASP A 207 10.61 -3.07 -1.35
CA ASP A 207 10.52 -1.67 -1.75
C ASP A 207 11.00 -1.46 -3.20
N ARG A 208 10.73 -0.29 -3.77
CA ARG A 208 11.22 0.06 -5.11
C ARG A 208 12.51 0.87 -5.08
N PHE A 209 12.85 1.51 -3.96
CA PHE A 209 13.98 2.42 -3.89
C PHE A 209 15.29 1.63 -3.74
N TRP A 210 15.45 0.87 -2.66
CA TRP A 210 16.66 0.07 -2.42
C TRP A 210 16.83 -1.05 -3.44
N ASN A 211 15.75 -1.76 -3.76
CA ASN A 211 15.83 -2.83 -4.75
C ASN A 211 16.20 -2.32 -6.15
N ARG A 212 15.86 -1.08 -6.50
CA ARG A 212 16.34 -0.47 -7.74
C ARG A 212 17.84 -0.18 -7.69
N ILE A 213 18.33 0.38 -6.59
CA ILE A 213 19.77 0.61 -6.43
C ILE A 213 20.52 -0.72 -6.48
N GLY A 214 20.03 -1.75 -5.78
CA GLY A 214 20.58 -3.10 -5.83
C GLY A 214 20.57 -3.72 -7.22
N TRP A 215 19.51 -3.48 -8.01
CA TRP A 215 19.46 -3.88 -9.42
C TRP A 215 20.55 -3.18 -10.25
N TYR A 216 20.74 -1.86 -10.08
CA TYR A 216 21.84 -1.15 -10.73
C TYR A 216 23.23 -1.63 -10.28
N LEU A 217 23.41 -1.99 -9.01
CA LEU A 217 24.68 -2.56 -8.53
C LEU A 217 25.03 -3.91 -9.15
N LYS A 218 24.01 -4.66 -9.59
CA LYS A 218 24.20 -5.99 -10.18
C LYS A 218 24.28 -5.95 -11.71
N PHE A 219 23.53 -5.06 -12.34
CA PHE A 219 23.33 -5.05 -13.80
C PHE A 219 23.69 -3.72 -14.48
N GLY A 220 23.95 -2.65 -13.72
CA GLY A 220 24.23 -1.32 -14.25
C GLY A 220 25.64 -1.21 -14.82
N MET A 221 25.79 -1.41 -16.14
CA MET A 221 27.08 -1.29 -16.84
C MET A 221 27.68 0.13 -16.77
N VAL A 222 26.84 1.16 -16.67
CA VAL A 222 27.25 2.58 -16.72
C VAL A 222 27.45 3.19 -15.31
N GLY A 223 27.08 2.44 -14.26
CA GLY A 223 27.09 2.94 -12.88
C GLY A 223 25.70 3.36 -12.37
N LEU A 224 25.67 3.96 -11.19
CA LEU A 224 24.45 4.29 -10.46
C LEU A 224 24.00 5.74 -10.78
N PRO A 225 22.86 5.94 -11.48
CA PRO A 225 22.35 7.28 -11.74
C PRO A 225 21.70 7.86 -10.48
N ILE A 226 22.19 9.01 -10.01
CA ILE A 226 21.56 9.78 -8.95
C ILE A 226 21.01 11.09 -9.51
N TYR A 227 19.71 11.31 -9.33
CA TYR A 227 19.04 12.52 -9.78
C TYR A 227 19.26 13.68 -8.80
N ASN A 228 19.16 14.91 -9.32
CA ASN A 228 19.31 16.14 -8.52
C ASN A 228 20.59 16.21 -7.66
N LYS A 229 21.69 15.56 -8.09
CA LYS A 229 22.92 15.43 -7.29
C LYS A 229 22.71 14.86 -5.88
N GLY A 230 21.60 14.15 -5.67
CA GLY A 230 21.22 13.60 -4.37
C GLY A 230 20.87 14.63 -3.30
N GLN A 231 20.58 15.89 -3.69
CA GLN A 231 20.29 16.98 -2.74
C GLN A 231 18.88 16.89 -2.14
N THR A 232 17.97 16.20 -2.82
CA THR A 232 16.57 16.05 -2.43
C THR A 232 16.43 15.42 -1.04
N ILE A 233 15.59 16.02 -0.21
CA ILE A 233 15.36 15.58 1.17
C ILE A 233 14.23 14.54 1.20
N LEU A 234 14.52 13.37 1.78
CA LEU A 234 13.59 12.26 1.96
C LEU A 234 13.44 11.95 3.45
N ARG A 235 12.26 11.45 3.87
CA ARG A 235 11.96 11.04 5.24
C ARG A 235 11.50 9.58 5.32
N PRO A 236 12.34 8.65 4.81
CA PRO A 236 11.95 7.27 4.59
C PRO A 236 11.33 6.63 5.84
N VAL A 237 10.23 5.92 5.64
CA VAL A 237 9.44 5.30 6.71
C VAL A 237 9.39 3.79 6.55
N TYR A 238 9.55 3.06 7.66
CA TYR A 238 9.50 1.61 7.62
C TYR A 238 8.09 1.10 7.33
N VAL A 239 7.95 0.18 6.38
CA VAL A 239 6.65 -0.38 5.96
C VAL A 239 5.88 -1.03 7.11
N GLY A 240 6.57 -1.67 8.06
CA GLY A 240 5.93 -2.28 9.23
C GLY A 240 5.25 -1.25 10.13
N ASP A 241 5.88 -0.08 10.31
CA ASP A 241 5.34 1.02 11.11
C ASP A 241 4.16 1.68 10.41
N VAL A 242 4.23 1.88 9.09
CA VAL A 242 3.09 2.38 8.30
C VAL A 242 1.90 1.43 8.41
N ALA A 243 2.13 0.12 8.27
CA ALA A 243 1.08 -0.87 8.42
C ALA A 243 0.51 -0.89 9.84
N ALA A 244 1.35 -0.73 10.87
CA ALA A 244 0.91 -0.62 12.25
C ALA A 244 0.07 0.65 12.48
N ALA A 245 0.47 1.79 11.92
CA ALA A 245 -0.28 3.04 11.98
C ALA A 245 -1.66 2.88 11.35
N ILE A 246 -1.73 2.32 10.13
CA ILE A 246 -3.02 2.04 9.47
C ILE A 246 -3.91 1.17 10.36
N THR A 247 -3.38 0.10 10.97
CA THR A 247 -4.18 -0.75 11.88
C THR A 247 -4.61 -0.02 13.15
N ARG A 248 -3.80 0.89 13.70
CA ARG A 248 -4.18 1.70 14.89
C ARG A 248 -5.22 2.75 14.55
N THR A 249 -5.15 3.37 13.37
CA THR A 249 -6.18 4.27 12.83
C THR A 249 -7.57 3.59 12.82
N LEU A 250 -7.63 2.29 12.54
CA LEU A 250 -8.91 1.56 12.54
C LEU A 250 -9.51 1.40 13.93
N LYS A 251 -8.70 1.41 14.98
CA LYS A 251 -9.15 1.28 16.36
C LYS A 251 -9.46 2.62 17.01
N ASP A 252 -8.85 3.69 16.51
CA ASP A 252 -8.96 5.03 17.07
C ASP A 252 -10.03 5.86 16.34
N ASP A 253 -11.07 6.26 17.05
CA ASP A 253 -12.14 7.08 16.48
C ASP A 253 -11.71 8.53 16.23
N ARG A 254 -10.63 9.00 16.89
CA ARG A 254 -10.05 10.34 16.67
C ARG A 254 -9.52 10.52 15.25
N ALA A 255 -9.26 9.42 14.54
CA ALA A 255 -8.71 9.44 13.20
C ALA A 255 -9.76 9.64 12.09
N ALA A 256 -11.06 9.52 12.42
CA ALA A 256 -12.14 9.73 11.46
C ALA A 256 -12.12 11.15 10.89
N GLY A 257 -12.17 11.27 9.56
CA GLY A 257 -12.12 12.55 8.84
C GLY A 257 -10.78 13.30 8.95
N LYS A 258 -9.74 12.71 9.56
CA LYS A 258 -8.43 13.35 9.72
C LYS A 258 -7.43 12.88 8.66
N ILE A 259 -6.39 13.68 8.49
CA ILE A 259 -5.21 13.33 7.70
C ILE A 259 -4.16 12.81 8.69
N VAL A 260 -3.58 11.66 8.38
CA VAL A 260 -2.52 11.01 9.15
C VAL A 260 -1.25 11.03 8.32
N GLU A 261 -0.27 11.85 8.70
CA GLU A 261 1.04 11.89 8.05
C GLU A 261 2.00 10.94 8.77
N VAL A 262 2.51 9.97 8.01
CA VAL A 262 3.42 8.93 8.52
C VAL A 262 4.76 9.03 7.81
N TYR A 263 5.75 9.57 8.51
CA TYR A 263 7.10 9.83 8.01
C TYR A 263 8.16 9.38 9.02
N GLY A 264 9.36 9.07 8.52
CA GLY A 264 10.48 8.62 9.34
C GLY A 264 10.96 9.69 10.32
N PRO A 265 11.61 9.29 11.43
CA PRO A 265 12.03 10.21 12.49
C PRO A 265 13.14 11.18 12.04
N ARG A 266 13.97 10.80 11.06
CA ARG A 266 15.09 11.57 10.56
C ARG A 266 14.89 11.95 9.09
N ALA A 267 15.30 13.16 8.73
CA ALA A 267 15.39 13.62 7.35
C ALA A 267 16.77 13.31 6.79
N TYR A 268 16.83 12.77 5.58
CA TYR A 268 18.05 12.40 4.90
C TYR A 268 18.11 13.09 3.54
N ARG A 269 19.30 13.49 3.11
CA ARG A 269 19.53 13.76 1.70
C ARG A 269 19.61 12.44 0.96
N ASN A 270 19.07 12.39 -0.26
CA ASN A 270 19.10 11.18 -1.08
C ASN A 270 20.53 10.62 -1.24
N ILE A 271 21.55 11.48 -1.34
CA ILE A 271 22.94 11.03 -1.37
C ILE A 271 23.35 10.25 -0.10
N GLN A 272 22.91 10.69 1.09
CA GLN A 272 23.23 10.02 2.36
C GLN A 272 22.59 8.63 2.43
N LEU A 273 21.38 8.48 1.88
CA LEU A 273 20.72 7.19 1.78
C LEU A 273 21.47 6.25 0.84
N VAL A 274 21.89 6.75 -0.32
CA VAL A 274 22.70 5.96 -1.26
C VAL A 274 24.03 5.56 -0.62
N ASP A 275 24.75 6.49 0.01
CA ASP A 275 26.02 6.23 0.69
C ASP A 275 25.85 5.16 1.79
N LEU A 276 24.79 5.26 2.60
CA LEU A 276 24.45 4.26 3.61
C LEU A 276 24.24 2.87 2.97
N PHE A 277 23.55 2.80 1.84
CA PHE A 277 23.34 1.52 1.14
C PHE A 277 24.62 0.95 0.54
N LEU A 278 25.45 1.78 -0.08
CA LEU A 278 26.74 1.36 -0.62
C LEU A 278 27.67 0.87 0.49
N ASP A 279 27.66 1.54 1.65
CA ASP A 279 28.42 1.12 2.82
C ASP A 279 27.90 -0.19 3.40
N VAL A 280 26.58 -0.33 3.59
CA VAL A 280 25.98 -1.58 4.07
C VAL A 280 26.30 -2.73 3.13
N THR A 281 26.21 -2.52 1.82
CA THR A 281 26.43 -3.57 0.82
C THR A 281 27.91 -3.80 0.50
N LYS A 282 28.79 -2.88 0.94
CA LYS A 282 30.23 -2.82 0.62
C LYS A 282 30.48 -2.95 -0.88
N ARG A 283 29.67 -2.25 -1.68
CA ARG A 283 29.79 -2.15 -3.13
C ARG A 283 29.88 -0.68 -3.51
N PHE A 284 30.90 -0.34 -4.29
CA PHE A 284 31.18 1.04 -4.65
C PHE A 284 31.19 1.19 -6.18
N PRO A 285 30.01 1.31 -6.82
CA PRO A 285 29.93 1.56 -8.25
C PRO A 285 30.36 2.99 -8.57
N ASN A 286 30.61 3.28 -9.86
CA ASN A 286 30.70 4.66 -10.32
C ASN A 286 29.33 5.33 -10.16
N VAL A 287 29.28 6.43 -9.41
CA VAL A 287 28.10 7.27 -9.26
C VAL A 287 28.16 8.39 -10.29
N TRP A 288 27.05 8.64 -10.97
CA TRP A 288 26.98 9.73 -11.96
C TRP A 288 25.66 10.49 -11.84
N PHE A 289 25.68 11.76 -12.25
CA PHE A 289 24.60 12.72 -12.03
C PHE A 289 24.03 13.20 -13.37
N PRO A 290 23.12 12.45 -14.01
CA PRO A 290 22.52 12.89 -15.25
C PRO A 290 21.69 14.17 -15.03
N SER A 291 21.73 15.07 -16.02
CA SER A 291 20.82 16.21 -16.01
C SER A 291 19.38 15.72 -16.15
N LYS A 292 18.41 16.49 -15.65
CA LYS A 292 16.99 16.12 -15.65
C LYS A 292 16.47 15.77 -17.04
N PHE A 293 16.87 16.55 -18.05
CA PHE A 293 16.49 16.33 -19.44
C PHE A 293 17.08 15.02 -19.99
N VAL A 294 18.37 14.78 -19.75
CA VAL A 294 19.06 13.56 -20.19
C VAL A 294 18.45 12.34 -19.52
N ALA A 295 18.21 12.39 -18.21
CA ALA A 295 17.60 11.31 -17.44
C ALA A 295 16.24 10.91 -18.00
N LYS A 296 15.37 11.88 -18.31
CA LYS A 296 14.05 11.62 -18.91
C LYS A 296 14.15 10.96 -20.28
N ARG A 297 15.03 11.47 -21.16
CA ARG A 297 15.22 10.91 -22.50
C ARG A 297 15.76 9.48 -22.46
N LEU A 298 16.70 9.20 -21.55
CA LEU A 298 17.22 7.84 -21.33
C LEU A 298 16.13 6.91 -20.81
N ALA A 299 15.29 7.38 -19.87
CA ALA A 299 14.17 6.59 -19.37
C ALA A 299 13.16 6.26 -20.49
N ASP A 300 12.85 7.21 -21.36
CA ASP A 300 11.96 6.97 -22.51
C ASP A 300 12.53 5.94 -23.48
N ALA A 301 13.79 6.10 -23.86
CA ALA A 301 14.48 5.17 -24.76
C ALA A 301 14.51 3.76 -24.16
N PHE A 302 14.78 3.65 -22.86
CA PHE A 302 14.80 2.37 -22.15
C PHE A 302 13.42 1.73 -22.04
N ASN A 303 12.36 2.53 -21.85
CA ASN A 303 11.00 2.01 -21.75
C ASN A 303 10.42 1.58 -23.11
N LEU A 304 10.97 2.03 -24.24
CA LEU A 304 10.55 1.57 -25.57
C LEU A 304 10.94 0.12 -25.85
N THR A 305 12.06 -0.34 -25.30
CA THR A 305 12.57 -1.70 -25.50
C THR A 305 12.06 -2.69 -24.46
N MET A 306 11.61 -2.20 -23.31
CA MET A 306 11.16 -3.03 -22.21
C MET A 306 9.64 -3.29 -22.26
N PRO A 307 9.18 -4.51 -21.92
CA PRO A 307 7.75 -4.85 -21.94
C PRO A 307 6.92 -4.12 -20.87
N PHE A 308 7.58 -3.50 -19.89
CA PHE A 308 6.94 -2.71 -18.84
C PHE A 308 7.85 -1.54 -18.42
N VAL A 309 7.22 -0.46 -17.96
CA VAL A 309 7.93 0.76 -17.50
C VAL A 309 8.79 0.44 -16.29
N GLN A 310 10.09 0.66 -16.42
CA GLN A 310 11.08 0.46 -15.35
C GLN A 310 11.36 1.76 -14.59
N ILE A 311 11.47 2.87 -15.33
CA ILE A 311 11.73 4.21 -14.80
C ILE A 311 10.71 5.15 -15.41
N SER A 312 9.87 5.76 -14.59
CA SER A 312 8.88 6.73 -15.08
C SER A 312 9.49 8.12 -15.25
N ARG A 313 9.04 8.89 -16.24
CA ARG A 313 9.36 10.33 -16.35
C ARG A 313 8.95 11.08 -15.08
N ASP A 314 7.80 10.70 -14.54
CA ASP A 314 7.24 11.27 -13.32
C ASP A 314 8.09 10.94 -12.09
N GLU A 315 8.68 9.75 -12.06
CA GLU A 315 9.56 9.36 -10.96
C GLU A 315 10.85 10.18 -10.93
N ILE A 316 11.38 10.52 -12.12
CA ILE A 316 12.50 11.45 -12.23
C ILE A 316 12.08 12.84 -11.76
N GLU A 317 10.88 13.32 -12.11
CA GLU A 317 10.35 14.60 -11.58
C GLU A 317 10.25 14.60 -10.07
N ARG A 318 9.66 13.54 -9.49
CA ARG A 318 9.51 13.35 -8.06
C ARG A 318 10.85 13.30 -7.33
N ALA A 319 11.91 12.80 -7.98
CA ALA A 319 13.25 12.81 -7.41
C ALA A 319 13.84 14.22 -7.22
N TYR A 320 13.21 15.29 -7.73
CA TYR A 320 13.58 16.69 -7.47
C TYR A 320 12.65 17.38 -6.45
N ILE A 321 11.69 16.65 -5.85
CA ILE A 321 10.72 17.21 -4.90
C ILE A 321 11.07 16.72 -3.50
N ASP A 322 11.21 17.66 -2.56
CA ASP A 322 11.51 17.35 -1.16
C ASP A 322 10.28 16.83 -0.42
N GLU A 323 10.50 15.88 0.49
CA GLU A 323 9.47 15.36 1.38
C GLU A 323 9.38 16.20 2.65
N ILE A 324 8.51 17.21 2.61
CA ILE A 324 8.29 18.13 3.71
C ILE A 324 6.95 17.78 4.38
N PRO A 325 6.95 17.41 5.68
CA PRO A 325 5.72 17.21 6.44
C PRO A 325 4.95 18.53 6.59
N THR A 326 3.64 18.43 6.56
CA THR A 326 2.77 19.59 6.72
C THR A 326 2.78 20.03 8.18
N LYS A 327 3.10 21.30 8.43
CA LYS A 327 3.07 21.87 9.79
C LYS A 327 1.65 22.35 10.12
N ASN A 328 0.75 21.42 10.41
CA ASN A 328 -0.61 21.72 10.88
C ASN A 328 -0.94 20.89 12.12
N SER A 329 -1.48 21.51 13.16
CA SER A 329 -1.89 20.86 14.41
C SER A 329 -3.07 19.89 14.25
N GLU A 330 -3.82 19.99 13.16
CA GLU A 330 -4.95 19.08 12.90
C GLU A 330 -4.54 17.74 12.27
N ILE A 331 -3.28 17.61 11.85
CA ILE A 331 -2.74 16.42 11.21
C ILE A 331 -2.16 15.50 12.27
N LEU A 332 -2.62 14.25 12.25
CA LEU A 332 -2.13 13.21 13.16
C LEU A 332 -0.82 12.64 12.64
N THR A 333 0.05 12.24 13.56
CA THR A 333 1.37 11.68 13.30
C THR A 333 1.57 10.37 14.07
N PHE A 334 2.71 9.71 13.90
CA PHE A 334 3.04 8.50 14.68
C PHE A 334 2.91 8.67 16.20
N LYS A 335 3.14 9.90 16.72
CA LYS A 335 3.04 10.20 18.15
C LYS A 335 1.62 10.03 18.69
N ASP A 336 0.61 10.36 17.91
CA ASP A 336 -0.80 10.29 18.33
C ASP A 336 -1.31 8.85 18.45
N PHE A 337 -0.59 7.91 17.83
CA PHE A 337 -0.88 6.49 17.85
C PHE A 337 0.07 5.68 18.74
N ASP A 338 0.92 6.32 19.56
CA ASP A 338 1.92 5.66 20.41
C ASP A 338 2.88 4.72 19.63
N ILE A 339 3.23 5.08 18.39
CA ILE A 339 4.21 4.35 17.57
C ILE A 339 5.54 5.08 17.63
N THR A 340 6.59 4.37 18.05
CA THR A 340 7.98 4.82 17.89
C THR A 340 8.51 4.28 16.56
N PRO A 341 8.62 5.10 15.50
CA PRO A 341 9.07 4.62 14.20
C PRO A 341 10.53 4.21 14.22
N LEU A 342 10.86 3.12 13.54
CA LEU A 342 12.24 2.64 13.38
C LEU A 342 13.04 3.56 12.47
N THR A 343 14.34 3.67 12.75
CA THR A 343 15.25 4.39 11.86
C THR A 343 15.74 3.49 10.73
N VAL A 344 16.25 4.10 9.65
CA VAL A 344 16.77 3.34 8.49
C VAL A 344 17.97 2.50 8.92
N GLU A 345 18.82 3.06 9.77
CA GLU A 345 20.06 2.46 10.27
C GLU A 345 19.79 1.16 11.03
N ASP A 346 18.67 1.06 11.74
CA ASP A 346 18.29 -0.11 12.52
C ASP A 346 17.92 -1.32 11.63
N THR A 347 17.35 -1.06 10.45
CA THR A 347 16.67 -2.10 9.65
C THR A 347 17.30 -2.35 8.28
N ILE A 348 18.09 -1.40 7.75
CA ILE A 348 18.65 -1.46 6.39
C ILE A 348 19.46 -2.73 6.12
N LEU A 349 20.17 -3.25 7.13
CA LEU A 349 20.96 -4.46 6.99
C LEU A 349 20.09 -5.66 6.60
N GLU A 350 18.94 -5.83 7.26
CA GLU A 350 18.11 -7.02 7.07
C GLU A 350 17.63 -7.14 5.62
N TYR A 351 17.29 -6.01 5.02
CA TYR A 351 16.76 -5.94 3.65
C TYR A 351 17.87 -5.95 2.61
N CYS A 352 18.95 -5.21 2.85
CA CYS A 352 19.99 -5.02 1.85
C CYS A 352 21.07 -6.11 1.88
N ARG A 353 21.02 -7.04 2.84
CA ARG A 353 21.98 -8.15 2.97
C ARG A 353 22.11 -8.97 1.68
N ILE A 354 21.04 -9.13 0.92
CA ILE A 354 21.03 -9.89 -0.34
C ILE A 354 21.98 -9.32 -1.40
N TYR A 355 22.32 -8.03 -1.31
CA TYR A 355 23.22 -7.35 -2.26
C TYR A 355 24.70 -7.42 -1.84
N ARG A 356 25.00 -7.88 -0.63
CA ARG A 356 26.37 -8.06 -0.14
C ARG A 356 27.12 -9.14 -0.92
N PRO A 357 28.45 -9.02 -1.08
CA PRO A 357 29.26 -10.12 -1.59
C PRO A 357 29.21 -11.32 -0.64
N ALA A 358 29.40 -12.53 -1.17
CA ALA A 358 29.22 -13.79 -0.43
C ALA A 358 30.02 -13.84 0.88
N HIS A 359 31.26 -13.30 0.88
CA HIS A 359 32.12 -13.30 2.06
C HIS A 359 31.64 -12.38 3.20
N LEU A 360 30.72 -11.43 2.94
CA LEU A 360 30.18 -10.50 3.94
C LEU A 360 28.72 -10.78 4.33
N GLN A 361 28.09 -11.84 3.78
CA GLN A 361 26.69 -12.13 4.06
C GLN A 361 26.43 -12.48 5.53
N ARG A 362 27.41 -13.06 6.23
CA ARG A 362 27.32 -13.45 7.65
C ARG A 362 27.85 -12.38 8.61
N ALA A 363 28.40 -11.27 8.10
CA ALA A 363 28.99 -10.23 8.93
C ALA A 363 27.90 -9.40 9.63
N SER A 364 28.03 -9.24 10.96
CA SER A 364 27.17 -8.37 11.74
C SER A 364 27.51 -6.90 11.47
N TYR A 365 26.51 -6.11 11.12
CA TYR A 365 26.66 -4.69 10.83
C TYR A 365 26.93 -3.84 12.08
N HIS A 366 26.48 -4.26 13.26
CA HIS A 366 26.59 -3.46 14.49
C HIS A 366 28.03 -3.19 14.95
N LYS A 367 28.99 -4.07 14.64
CA LYS A 367 30.41 -3.82 14.92
C LYS A 367 30.98 -2.71 14.03
N ASP A 368 30.46 -2.56 12.81
CA ASP A 368 30.94 -1.60 11.83
C ASP A 368 30.17 -0.26 11.89
N LEU A 369 28.88 -0.28 12.26
CA LEU A 369 28.01 0.90 12.33
C LEU A 369 28.34 1.84 13.51
N LYS A 370 28.62 1.30 14.71
CA LYS A 370 29.01 2.14 15.86
C LYS A 370 30.25 2.96 15.54
N ARG A 371 31.21 2.34 14.86
CA ARG A 371 32.44 2.97 14.39
C ARG A 371 32.15 4.12 13.42
N TYR A 372 31.20 3.93 12.50
CA TYR A 372 30.82 4.96 11.54
C TYR A 372 30.07 6.15 12.16
N ILE A 373 29.12 5.91 13.08
CA ILE A 373 28.38 6.96 13.78
C ILE A 373 29.29 7.75 14.74
N GLU A 374 30.36 7.13 15.24
CA GLU A 374 31.36 7.79 16.09
C GLU A 374 32.41 8.55 15.27
N GLU A 375 32.67 8.15 14.01
CA GLU A 375 33.68 8.75 13.12
C GLU A 375 33.12 9.87 12.21
N HIS A 376 31.81 9.97 12.01
CA HIS A 376 31.14 10.92 11.09
C HIS A 376 29.83 11.45 11.68
#